data_AF-A0AAW2N0Q5-F1
#
_entry.id   AF-A0AAW2N0Q5-F1
#
_cell.length_a   1.000
_cell.length_b   1.000
_cell.length_c   1.000
_cell.angle_alpha   90.00
_cell.angle_beta   90.00
_cell.angle_gamma   90.00
#
_symmetry.space_group_name_H-M   'P 1'
#
loop_
_entity.id
_entity.type
_entity.pdbx_description
1 polymer ?
#
loop_
_entity_poly.entity_id
_entity_poly.type
_entity_poly.pdbx_seq_one_letter_code
_entity_poly.pdbx_strand_id
1 'polypeptide(L)'
;MVFHPQDSELRHPKIPHWIRRTSFLCPIYSNSRIVLSWFTGQEALELESLTEEEIVSGFSATVSNLLPSKPTHKSCNGTTDNPGTTIPEGKQVKFEKALRTQWGTNPLFLGSYSYIAVGSSIDDMDTLAEPLPQNTSPGTQTPPLQILFAGEATHRTHYSTTHGAYFSGLREANRLLKHYNHIGV
;
A
#
# COMPACT_ATOMS: atom_id res chain seq x y z
N MET A 1 -16.14 -5.97 -10.22
CA MET A 1 -16.08 -4.50 -10.15
C MET A 1 -15.73 -4.01 -11.55
N VAL A 2 -16.60 -3.24 -12.22
CA VAL A 2 -16.36 -2.78 -13.60
C VAL A 2 -15.64 -1.44 -13.52
N PHE A 3 -14.41 -1.39 -14.03
CA PHE A 3 -13.65 -0.13 -14.11
C PHE A 3 -13.90 0.50 -15.47
N HIS A 4 -14.50 1.68 -15.47
CA HIS A 4 -14.75 2.41 -16.70
C HIS A 4 -13.48 3.08 -17.24
N PRO A 5 -13.32 3.20 -18.58
CA PRO A 5 -12.27 3.97 -19.24
C PRO A 5 -12.15 5.41 -18.71
N GLN A 6 -10.99 6.06 -18.95
CA GLN A 6 -10.68 7.39 -18.40
C GLN A 6 -11.68 8.48 -18.83
N ASP A 7 -12.22 8.32 -20.02
CA ASP A 7 -13.16 9.17 -20.76
C ASP A 7 -14.64 8.82 -20.53
N SER A 8 -14.95 7.89 -19.63
CA SER A 8 -16.34 7.49 -19.38
C SER A 8 -17.15 8.63 -18.74
N GLU A 9 -18.27 8.96 -19.38
CA GLU A 9 -19.26 9.94 -18.90
C GLU A 9 -19.86 9.60 -17.52
N LEU A 10 -19.75 8.34 -17.09
CA LEU A 10 -20.20 7.87 -15.78
C LEU A 10 -19.27 8.31 -14.63
N ARG A 11 -18.13 8.93 -14.93
CA ARG A 11 -17.18 9.40 -13.92
C ARG A 11 -17.62 10.72 -13.33
N HIS A 12 -17.86 10.73 -12.03
CA HIS A 12 -18.12 11.98 -11.31
C HIS A 12 -16.89 12.92 -11.37
N PRO A 13 -17.01 14.16 -11.91
CA PRO A 13 -15.87 15.02 -12.22
C PRO A 13 -15.11 15.51 -10.98
N LYS A 14 -15.76 15.50 -9.80
CA LYS A 14 -15.16 15.94 -8.54
C LYS A 14 -14.41 14.83 -7.78
N ILE A 15 -14.47 13.58 -8.25
CA ILE A 15 -13.79 12.45 -7.58
C ILE A 15 -12.46 12.16 -8.33
N PRO A 16 -11.30 12.39 -7.69
CA PRO A 16 -9.98 12.19 -8.31
C PRO A 16 -9.77 10.77 -8.83
N HIS A 17 -8.78 10.59 -9.70
CA HIS A 17 -8.48 9.28 -10.27
C HIS A 17 -7.86 8.32 -9.25
N TRP A 18 -6.79 8.76 -8.57
CA TRP A 18 -6.03 7.96 -7.61
C TRP A 18 -6.88 7.30 -6.51
N ILE A 19 -7.96 7.95 -6.07
CA ILE A 19 -8.80 7.43 -4.98
C ILE A 19 -9.75 6.30 -5.42
N ARG A 20 -9.97 6.12 -6.72
CA ARG A 20 -10.95 5.15 -7.24
C ARG A 20 -10.52 3.70 -7.10
N ARG A 21 -9.23 3.43 -6.90
CA ARG A 21 -8.69 2.09 -6.60
C ARG A 21 -8.30 1.92 -5.13
N THR A 22 -8.92 2.71 -4.25
CA THR A 22 -8.82 2.46 -2.80
C THR A 22 -9.29 1.03 -2.53
N SER A 23 -8.41 0.22 -1.94
CA SER A 23 -8.70 -1.19 -1.64
C SER A 23 -9.67 -1.32 -0.47
N PHE A 24 -9.50 -0.48 0.56
CA PHE A 24 -10.35 -0.47 1.74
C PHE A 24 -10.30 0.89 2.45
N LEU A 25 -11.41 1.23 3.11
CA LEU A 25 -11.60 2.43 3.92
C LEU A 25 -12.29 2.06 5.23
N CYS A 26 -11.67 2.31 6.38
CA CYS A 26 -12.28 2.04 7.68
C CYS A 26 -11.93 3.06 8.76
N PRO A 27 -12.83 3.29 9.73
CA PRO A 27 -12.42 3.90 10.98
C PRO A 27 -11.49 2.94 11.75
N ILE A 28 -10.50 3.48 12.46
CA ILE A 28 -9.58 2.64 13.27
C ILE A 28 -10.33 1.97 14.44
N TYR A 29 -11.30 2.66 15.05
CA TYR A 29 -12.15 2.17 16.13
C TYR A 29 -13.57 2.69 15.96
N SER A 30 -14.56 2.09 16.65
CA SER A 30 -16.00 2.38 16.47
C SER A 30 -16.45 3.83 16.72
N ASN A 31 -15.60 4.70 17.28
CA ASN A 31 -15.86 6.14 17.43
C ASN A 31 -14.65 7.01 17.05
N SER A 32 -13.74 6.45 16.24
CA SER A 32 -12.54 7.16 15.81
C SER A 32 -12.85 8.30 14.86
N ARG A 33 -12.13 9.41 15.01
CA ARG A 33 -12.10 10.51 14.03
C ARG A 33 -11.00 10.31 12.97
N ILE A 34 -10.36 9.14 12.98
CA ILE A 34 -9.30 8.74 12.06
C ILE A 34 -9.83 7.62 11.17
N VAL A 35 -9.64 7.81 9.87
CA VAL A 35 -9.95 6.84 8.84
C VAL A 35 -8.66 6.32 8.23
N LEU A 36 -8.50 5.00 8.19
CA LEU A 36 -7.40 4.31 7.52
C LEU A 36 -7.84 3.91 6.11
N SER A 37 -6.97 4.16 5.14
CA SER A 37 -7.18 3.79 3.74
C SER A 37 -6.00 3.01 3.21
N TRP A 38 -6.27 1.99 2.41
CA TRP A 38 -5.24 1.18 1.77
C TRP A 38 -5.23 1.38 0.26
N PHE A 39 -4.03 1.61 -0.28
CA PHE A 39 -3.75 1.79 -1.70
C PHE A 39 -2.73 0.76 -2.15
N THR A 40 -2.90 0.26 -3.38
CA THR A 40 -2.04 -0.76 -3.99
C THR A 40 -1.81 -0.43 -5.45
N GLY A 41 -0.69 -0.87 -6.02
CA GLY A 41 -0.42 -0.68 -7.45
C GLY A 41 -0.03 0.76 -7.80
N GLN A 42 -0.38 1.20 -9.01
CA GLN A 42 0.03 2.50 -9.55
C GLN A 42 -0.54 3.67 -8.74
N GLU A 43 -1.73 3.50 -8.18
CA GLU A 43 -2.40 4.52 -7.39
C GLU A 43 -1.70 4.79 -6.05
N ALA A 44 -1.01 3.79 -5.49
CA ALA A 44 -0.17 4.00 -4.32
C ALA A 44 1.02 4.93 -4.64
N LEU A 45 1.65 4.73 -5.81
CA LEU A 45 2.75 5.59 -6.27
C LEU A 45 2.26 6.99 -6.66
N GLU A 46 1.10 7.10 -7.30
CA GLU A 46 0.46 8.38 -7.60
C GLU A 46 0.20 9.15 -6.29
N LEU A 47 -0.39 8.50 -5.28
CA LEU A 47 -0.63 9.09 -3.96
C LEU A 47 0.66 9.61 -3.31
N GLU A 48 1.79 8.92 -3.50
CA GLU A 48 3.10 9.33 -2.99
C GLU A 48 3.60 10.67 -3.57
N SER A 49 3.11 11.06 -4.75
CA SER A 49 3.48 12.32 -5.41
C SER A 49 2.60 13.53 -5.03
N LEU A 50 1.42 13.28 -4.47
CA LEU A 50 0.44 14.33 -4.16
C LEU A 50 0.84 15.16 -2.92
N THR A 51 0.32 16.37 -2.80
CA THR A 51 0.41 17.15 -1.56
C THR A 51 -0.64 16.69 -0.54
N GLU A 52 -0.48 17.11 0.72
CA GLU A 52 -1.46 16.81 1.76
C GLU A 52 -2.84 17.43 1.44
N GLU A 53 -2.86 18.64 0.90
CA GLU A 53 -4.07 19.37 0.53
C GLU A 53 -4.85 18.66 -0.57
N GLU A 54 -4.15 18.15 -1.59
CA GLU A 54 -4.74 17.36 -2.68
C GLU A 54 -5.38 16.07 -2.15
N ILE A 55 -4.69 15.38 -1.23
CA ILE A 55 -5.20 14.16 -0.59
C ILE A 55 -6.44 14.48 0.25
N VAL A 56 -6.35 15.48 1.13
CA VAL A 56 -7.46 15.89 2.01
C VAL A 56 -8.68 16.31 1.20
N SER A 57 -8.49 17.12 0.16
CA SER A 57 -9.56 17.58 -0.73
C SER A 57 -10.21 16.40 -1.48
N GLY A 58 -9.39 15.54 -2.08
CA GLY A 58 -9.85 14.36 -2.80
C GLY A 58 -10.62 13.37 -1.94
N PHE A 59 -10.13 13.08 -0.73
CA PHE A 59 -10.83 12.24 0.25
C PHE A 59 -12.14 12.86 0.70
N SER A 60 -12.14 14.15 1.06
CA SER A 60 -13.33 14.88 1.51
C SER A 60 -14.43 14.86 0.44
N ALA A 61 -14.06 15.12 -0.82
CA ALA A 61 -14.97 15.04 -1.95
C ALA A 61 -15.53 13.61 -2.12
N THR A 62 -14.67 12.60 -2.07
CA THR A 62 -15.07 11.20 -2.30
C THR A 62 -16.02 10.71 -1.21
N VAL A 63 -15.68 10.89 0.06
CA VAL A 63 -16.51 10.46 1.19
C VAL A 63 -17.84 11.22 1.21
N SER A 64 -17.83 12.53 0.93
CA SER A 64 -19.06 13.33 0.87
C SER A 64 -20.03 12.84 -0.23
N ASN A 65 -19.52 12.29 -1.33
CA ASN A 65 -20.35 11.72 -2.40
C ASN A 65 -20.81 10.28 -2.11
N LEU A 66 -20.11 9.53 -1.25
CA LEU A 66 -20.53 8.20 -0.81
C LEU A 66 -21.64 8.25 0.25
N LEU A 67 -21.71 9.35 1.01
CA LEU A 67 -22.73 9.52 2.02
C LEU A 67 -24.05 9.98 1.39
N PRO A 68 -25.19 9.44 1.83
CA PRO A 68 -26.48 9.86 1.31
C PRO A 68 -26.70 11.34 1.59
N SER A 69 -26.89 12.11 0.53
CA SER A 69 -27.52 13.43 0.63
C SER A 69 -28.94 13.20 1.15
N LYS A 70 -29.30 13.87 2.27
CA LYS A 70 -30.68 13.80 2.78
C LYS A 70 -31.62 14.17 1.63
N PRO A 71 -32.73 13.45 1.41
CA PRO A 71 -33.73 13.86 0.43
C PRO A 71 -34.24 15.23 0.86
N THR A 72 -34.02 16.23 0.00
CA THR A 72 -34.81 17.46 0.06
C THR A 72 -36.24 17.07 -0.24
N HIS A 73 -37.10 17.20 0.77
CA HIS A 73 -38.53 17.14 0.56
C HIS A 73 -38.90 18.33 -0.33
N LYS A 74 -38.89 18.16 -1.66
CA LYS A 74 -39.56 19.09 -2.56
C LYS A 74 -41.05 18.92 -2.27
N SER A 75 -41.58 19.77 -1.39
CA SER A 75 -43.01 19.95 -1.27
C SER A 75 -43.53 20.46 -2.61
N CYS A 76 -44.19 19.60 -3.37
CA CYS A 76 -44.93 19.97 -4.55
C CYS A 76 -46.15 20.79 -4.13
N ASN A 77 -45.99 22.09 -3.88
CA ASN A 77 -47.09 23.05 -3.96
C ASN A 77 -46.63 24.19 -4.87
N GLY A 78 -47.41 24.40 -5.92
CA GLY A 78 -47.04 25.23 -7.05
C GLY A 78 -46.90 26.72 -6.74
N THR A 79 -46.33 27.38 -7.74
CA THR A 79 -46.26 28.82 -8.03
C THR A 79 -45.03 29.62 -7.57
N THR A 80 -44.47 30.29 -8.59
CA THR A 80 -43.51 31.40 -8.65
C THR A 80 -42.01 31.09 -8.70
N ASP A 81 -41.45 31.46 -9.86
CA ASP A 81 -40.05 31.47 -10.23
C ASP A 81 -39.21 32.31 -9.26
N ASN A 82 -38.12 31.71 -8.75
CA ASN A 82 -36.99 32.44 -8.18
C ASN A 82 -35.70 31.79 -8.70
N PRO A 83 -34.86 32.51 -9.48
CA PRO A 83 -33.54 32.02 -9.88
C PRO A 83 -32.56 32.26 -8.73
N GLY A 84 -32.56 31.35 -7.77
CA GLY A 84 -31.73 31.46 -6.57
C GLY A 84 -31.72 30.16 -5.77
N THR A 85 -31.69 29.02 -6.46
CA THR A 85 -31.66 27.71 -5.79
C THR A 85 -30.26 27.45 -5.26
N THR A 86 -29.97 27.96 -4.06
CA THR A 86 -28.88 27.45 -3.23
C THR A 86 -29.14 25.96 -3.00
N ILE A 87 -28.33 25.13 -3.66
CA ILE A 87 -28.29 23.70 -3.44
C ILE A 87 -28.06 23.50 -1.94
N PRO A 88 -28.91 22.76 -1.21
CA PRO A 88 -28.67 22.53 0.20
C PRO A 88 -27.37 21.73 0.30
N GLU A 89 -26.39 22.32 0.98
CA GLU A 89 -25.12 21.66 1.28
C GLU A 89 -25.43 20.37 2.02
N GLY A 90 -25.45 19.26 1.28
CA GLY A 90 -25.38 17.92 1.85
C GLY A 90 -24.20 17.89 2.81
N LYS A 91 -24.34 17.13 3.90
CA LYS A 91 -23.36 17.07 5.00
C LYS A 91 -21.95 16.84 4.45
N GLN A 92 -21.20 17.92 4.24
CA GLN A 92 -19.88 17.86 3.64
C GLN A 92 -18.93 17.33 4.70
N VAL A 93 -18.38 16.15 4.45
CA VAL A 93 -17.34 15.60 5.32
C VAL A 93 -16.04 16.27 4.91
N LYS A 94 -15.46 17.01 5.85
CA LYS A 94 -14.17 17.65 5.69
C LYS A 94 -13.14 16.94 6.56
N PHE A 95 -12.09 16.44 5.93
CA PHE A 95 -10.90 15.99 6.63
C PHE A 95 -9.97 17.19 6.86
N GLU A 96 -9.28 17.20 7.99
CA GLU A 96 -8.37 18.30 8.35
C GLU A 96 -6.92 17.98 8.03
N LYS A 97 -6.55 16.70 8.07
CA LYS A 97 -5.18 16.24 7.97
C LYS A 97 -5.10 14.91 7.24
N ALA A 98 -4.02 14.68 6.50
CA ALA A 98 -3.70 13.37 5.95
C ALA A 98 -2.26 12.96 6.31
N LEU A 99 -2.09 11.69 6.65
CA LEU A 99 -0.77 11.07 6.79
C LEU A 99 -0.64 9.99 5.73
N ARG A 100 0.49 10.01 5.02
CA ARG A 100 0.80 9.09 3.93
C ARG A 100 2.17 8.46 4.15
N THR A 101 2.25 7.16 3.96
CA THR A 101 3.53 6.44 3.86
C THR A 101 4.12 6.55 2.47
N GLN A 102 5.44 6.62 2.36
CA GLN A 102 6.16 6.69 1.08
C GLN A 102 7.03 5.44 0.85
N TRP A 103 6.45 4.25 0.91
CA TRP A 103 7.24 3.02 0.84
C TRP A 103 7.91 2.84 -0.53
N GLY A 104 7.23 3.21 -1.62
CA GLY A 104 7.73 3.01 -2.98
C GLY A 104 8.87 3.96 -3.34
N THR A 105 8.80 5.21 -2.91
CA THR A 105 9.79 6.26 -3.24
C THR A 105 10.87 6.46 -2.17
N ASN A 106 10.71 5.91 -0.98
CA ASN A 106 11.73 6.03 0.07
C ASN A 106 13.00 5.25 -0.31
N PRO A 107 14.18 5.89 -0.36
CA PRO A 107 15.43 5.27 -0.83
C PRO A 107 15.94 4.13 0.05
N LEU A 108 15.44 3.99 1.28
CA LEU A 108 15.81 2.89 2.19
C LEU A 108 14.94 1.64 2.02
N PHE A 109 13.79 1.74 1.35
CA PHE A 109 12.83 0.65 1.22
C PHE A 109 12.54 0.28 -0.23
N LEU A 110 12.36 1.28 -1.11
CA LEU A 110 12.09 1.11 -2.56
C LEU A 110 10.91 0.17 -2.88
N GLY A 111 9.97 0.06 -1.96
CA GLY A 111 8.87 -0.91 -2.00
C GLY A 111 8.33 -1.23 -0.61
N SER A 112 7.22 -1.97 -0.57
CA SER A 112 6.60 -2.40 0.69
C SER A 112 7.15 -3.73 1.19
N TYR A 113 7.09 -4.76 0.34
CA TYR A 113 7.52 -6.12 0.61
C TYR A 113 7.57 -6.91 -0.71
N SER A 114 8.35 -7.98 -0.72
CA SER A 114 8.53 -8.86 -1.87
C SER A 114 7.21 -9.56 -2.28
N TYR A 115 7.13 -9.98 -3.54
CA TYR A 115 6.09 -10.86 -4.04
C TYR A 115 6.64 -11.63 -5.25
N ILE A 116 6.01 -12.74 -5.62
CA ILE A 116 6.40 -13.50 -6.81
C ILE A 116 5.77 -12.84 -8.04
N ALA A 117 6.59 -12.12 -8.79
CA ALA A 117 6.16 -11.45 -10.01
C ALA A 117 5.82 -12.45 -11.13
N VAL A 118 5.07 -12.00 -12.13
CA VAL A 118 4.81 -12.80 -13.33
C VAL A 118 6.14 -13.12 -14.01
N GLY A 119 6.42 -14.41 -14.21
CA GLY A 119 7.68 -14.90 -14.77
C GLY A 119 8.79 -15.19 -13.75
N SER A 120 8.57 -14.87 -12.47
CA SER A 120 9.43 -15.27 -11.35
C SER A 120 8.91 -16.56 -10.71
N SER A 121 9.75 -17.21 -9.91
CA SER A 121 9.36 -18.39 -9.13
C SER A 121 9.83 -18.27 -7.68
N ILE A 122 9.33 -19.17 -6.84
CA ILE A 122 9.78 -19.24 -5.45
C ILE A 122 11.27 -19.61 -5.33
N ASP A 123 11.88 -20.19 -6.37
CA ASP A 123 13.29 -20.54 -6.39
C ASP A 123 14.20 -19.28 -6.47
N ASP A 124 13.65 -18.13 -6.88
CA ASP A 124 14.34 -16.84 -6.82
C ASP A 124 14.60 -16.43 -5.35
N MET A 125 13.68 -16.75 -4.43
CA MET A 125 13.85 -16.48 -2.99
C MET A 125 14.95 -17.36 -2.38
N ASP A 126 15.02 -18.62 -2.80
CA ASP A 126 16.07 -19.54 -2.38
C ASP A 126 17.42 -19.08 -2.93
N THR A 127 17.47 -18.66 -4.19
CA THR A 127 18.66 -18.09 -4.82
C THR A 127 19.15 -16.85 -4.07
N LEU A 128 18.23 -15.96 -3.65
CA LEU A 128 18.59 -14.78 -2.86
C LEU A 128 19.09 -15.13 -1.45
N ALA A 129 18.69 -16.28 -0.89
CA ALA A 129 19.14 -16.76 0.42
C ALA A 129 20.53 -17.44 0.39
N GLU A 130 21.07 -17.73 -0.80
CA GLU A 130 22.38 -18.35 -0.95
C GLU A 130 23.51 -17.37 -0.60
N PRO A 131 24.50 -17.80 0.19
CA PRO A 131 25.62 -16.95 0.56
C PRO A 131 26.61 -16.81 -0.61
N LEU A 132 27.44 -15.76 -0.56
CA LEU A 132 28.54 -15.56 -1.49
C LEU A 132 29.90 -15.67 -0.78
N PRO A 133 30.94 -16.26 -1.40
CA PRO A 133 30.87 -17.01 -2.66
C PRO A 133 30.07 -18.31 -2.49
N GLN A 134 29.45 -18.78 -3.59
CA GLN A 134 28.75 -20.06 -3.57
C GLN A 134 29.76 -21.20 -3.36
N ASN A 135 29.38 -22.20 -2.55
CA ASN A 135 30.23 -23.36 -2.20
C ASN A 135 30.65 -24.22 -3.40
N THR A 136 30.13 -23.93 -4.58
CA THR A 136 30.30 -24.65 -5.85
C THR A 136 31.28 -23.99 -6.81
N SER A 137 32.10 -23.03 -6.35
CA SER A 137 33.13 -22.37 -7.17
C SER A 137 34.52 -23.01 -6.98
N PRO A 138 34.80 -24.20 -7.56
CA PRO A 138 36.12 -24.82 -7.47
C PRO A 138 37.17 -23.91 -8.11
N GLY A 139 38.24 -23.62 -7.37
CA GLY A 139 39.36 -22.79 -7.84
C GLY A 139 39.36 -21.35 -7.31
N THR A 140 38.35 -20.93 -6.55
CA THR A 140 38.41 -19.65 -5.82
C THR A 140 39.10 -19.84 -4.47
N GLN A 141 40.16 -19.05 -4.21
CA GLN A 141 40.87 -19.03 -2.92
C GLN A 141 40.11 -18.24 -1.83
N THR A 142 38.93 -17.72 -2.15
CA THR A 142 38.12 -16.92 -1.23
C THR A 142 37.49 -17.85 -0.18
N PRO A 143 37.59 -17.53 1.12
CA PRO A 143 36.88 -18.29 2.15
C PRO A 143 35.36 -18.28 1.88
N PRO A 144 34.61 -19.32 2.25
CA PRO A 144 33.16 -19.35 2.06
C PRO A 144 32.45 -18.35 2.99
N LEU A 145 31.15 -18.13 2.78
CA LEU A 145 30.28 -17.34 3.67
C LEU A 145 30.78 -15.91 3.96
N GLN A 146 31.28 -15.20 2.93
CA GLN A 146 31.73 -13.82 3.08
C GLN A 146 30.56 -12.83 3.12
N ILE A 147 29.51 -13.14 2.38
CA ILE A 147 28.27 -12.37 2.34
C ILE A 147 27.12 -13.34 2.55
N LEU A 148 26.24 -13.01 3.50
CA LEU A 148 25.05 -13.78 3.82
C LEU A 148 23.84 -12.86 3.67
N PHE A 149 22.71 -13.43 3.25
CA PHE A 149 21.48 -12.70 3.00
C PHE A 149 20.38 -13.20 3.93
N ALA A 150 19.81 -12.24 4.66
CA ALA A 150 18.62 -12.43 5.49
C ALA A 150 17.63 -11.31 5.16
N GLY A 151 16.38 -11.48 5.61
CA GLY A 151 15.28 -10.58 5.33
C GLY A 151 14.07 -11.33 4.78
N GLU A 152 12.94 -10.64 4.72
CA GLU A 152 11.66 -11.24 4.31
C GLU A 152 11.74 -11.90 2.93
N ALA A 153 12.46 -11.29 1.98
CA ALA A 153 12.63 -11.79 0.62
C ALA A 153 13.57 -13.02 0.52
N THR A 154 14.05 -13.57 1.63
CA THR A 154 14.95 -14.74 1.64
C THR A 154 14.30 -15.97 2.28
N HIS A 155 13.00 -15.91 2.62
CA HIS A 155 12.31 -17.01 3.28
C HIS A 155 11.27 -17.66 2.38
N ARG A 156 11.56 -18.87 1.88
CA ARG A 156 10.73 -19.63 0.92
C ARG A 156 9.22 -19.64 1.22
N THR A 157 8.83 -19.95 2.44
CA THR A 157 7.40 -20.13 2.79
C THR A 157 6.74 -18.94 3.51
N HIS A 158 7.52 -17.95 3.94
CA HIS A 158 7.04 -16.84 4.78
C HIS A 158 7.58 -15.49 4.31
N TYR A 159 7.84 -15.35 3.01
CA TYR A 159 8.20 -14.08 2.41
C TYR A 159 7.07 -13.04 2.60
N SER A 160 7.41 -11.75 2.49
CA SER A 160 6.53 -10.61 2.79
C SER A 160 6.09 -10.47 4.25
N THR A 161 6.69 -11.21 5.19
CA THR A 161 6.28 -11.18 6.60
C THR A 161 7.43 -10.87 7.56
N THR A 162 7.08 -10.27 8.70
CA THR A 162 8.03 -10.00 9.78
C THR A 162 8.61 -11.27 10.41
N HIS A 163 7.79 -12.31 10.59
CA HIS A 163 8.27 -13.57 11.16
C HIS A 163 9.18 -14.33 10.18
N GLY A 164 8.92 -14.26 8.87
CA GLY A 164 9.84 -14.77 7.85
C GLY A 164 11.19 -14.07 7.88
N ALA A 165 11.20 -12.73 8.01
CA ALA A 165 12.43 -11.97 8.20
C ALA A 165 13.19 -12.42 9.46
N TYR A 166 12.49 -12.56 10.59
CA TYR A 166 13.07 -13.05 11.84
C TYR A 166 13.71 -14.45 11.68
N PHE A 167 12.97 -15.41 11.12
CA PHE A 167 13.47 -16.78 10.91
C PHE A 167 14.64 -16.84 9.93
N SER A 168 14.64 -16.02 8.88
CA SER A 168 15.79 -15.92 7.98
C SER A 168 17.03 -15.37 8.69
N GLY A 169 16.87 -14.44 9.64
CA GLY A 169 17.96 -13.94 10.47
C GLY A 169 18.54 -15.04 11.37
N LEU A 170 17.69 -15.83 12.02
CA LEU A 170 18.13 -17.01 12.80
C LEU A 170 18.86 -18.03 11.92
N ARG A 171 18.37 -18.27 10.70
CA ARG A 171 18.99 -19.19 9.74
C ARG A 171 20.43 -18.77 9.43
N GLU A 172 20.67 -17.51 9.08
CA GLU A 172 22.02 -17.03 8.76
C GLU A 172 22.93 -16.95 10.00
N ALA A 173 22.40 -16.58 11.16
CA ALA A 173 23.15 -16.61 12.42
C ALA A 173 23.62 -18.04 12.76
N ASN A 174 22.73 -19.03 12.64
CA ASN A 174 23.06 -20.43 12.87
C ASN A 174 24.02 -20.99 11.80
N ARG A 175 23.95 -20.50 10.55
CA ARG A 175 24.91 -20.81 9.49
C ARG A 175 26.34 -20.34 9.87
N LEU A 176 26.47 -19.14 10.42
CA LEU A 176 27.76 -18.62 10.92
C LEU A 176 28.27 -19.37 12.14
N LEU A 177 27.41 -19.63 13.14
CA LEU A 177 27.80 -20.38 14.35
C LEU A 177 28.33 -21.77 13.97
N LYS A 178 27.64 -22.46 13.06
CA LYS A 178 28.10 -23.76 12.54
C LYS A 178 29.45 -23.66 11.82
N HIS A 179 29.68 -22.62 11.04
CA HIS A 179 30.96 -22.43 10.33
C HIS A 179 32.14 -22.25 11.29
N TYR A 180 31.94 -21.54 12.40
CA TYR A 180 32.96 -21.29 13.43
C TYR A 180 32.95 -22.32 14.57
N ASN A 181 32.25 -23.45 14.42
CA ASN A 181 32.15 -24.52 15.42
C ASN A 181 31.59 -24.07 16.79
N HIS A 182 30.65 -23.13 16.79
CA HIS A 182 29.88 -22.74 17.97
C HIS A 182 28.50 -23.42 18.01
N ILE A 183 27.91 -23.54 19.20
CA ILE A 183 26.56 -24.09 19.38
C ILE A 183 25.54 -23.05 18.90
N GLY A 184 24.60 -23.47 18.04
CA GLY A 184 23.50 -22.63 17.55
C GLY A 184 22.51 -22.23 18.63
N VAL A 185 21.72 -21.18 18.35
CA VAL A 185 20.56 -20.78 19.18
C VAL A 185 19.31 -21.46 18.68
#